data_AF-A0A5J6HKK1-F1
#
_entry.id   AF-A0A5J6HKK1-F1
#
_cell.length_a   1.000
_cell.length_b   1.000
_cell.length_c   1.000
_cell.angle_alpha   90.00
_cell.angle_beta   90.00
_cell.angle_gamma   90.00
#
_symmetry.space_group_name_H-M   'P 1'
#
loop_
_entity.id
_entity.type
_entity.pdbx_description
1 polymer ?
#
loop_
_entity_poly.entity_id
_entity_poly.type
_entity_poly.pdbx_seq_one_letter_code
_entity_poly.pdbx_strand_id
1 'polypeptide(L)' 'MPTADIRIEKGEVTADELAALTVLLLSRAAAPPRTTATATTAPSTSWRHDKYRAPHSWQG' A
#
# COMPACT_ATOMS: atom_id res chain seq x y z
N MET A 1 -12.98 -26.41 7.19
CA MET A 1 -11.61 -26.65 6.73
C MET A 1 -10.82 -25.39 7.07
N PRO A 2 -9.81 -25.43 7.96
CA PRO A 2 -9.02 -24.24 8.25
C PRO A 2 -8.26 -23.86 6.98
N THR A 3 -8.50 -22.65 6.49
CA THR A 3 -7.69 -22.04 5.43
C THR A 3 -6.33 -21.69 6.03
N ALA A 4 -5.26 -22.20 5.43
CA ALA A 4 -3.90 -21.80 5.81
C ALA A 4 -3.72 -20.30 5.54
N ASP A 5 -3.13 -19.57 6.50
CA ASP A 5 -2.92 -18.12 6.39
C ASP A 5 -1.90 -17.74 5.30
N ILE A 6 -1.07 -18.70 4.85
CA ILE A 6 -0.03 -18.53 3.83
C ILE A 6 -0.04 -19.75 2.89
N ARG A 7 0.08 -19.52 1.58
CA ARG A 7 0.17 -20.55 0.55
C ARG A 7 1.42 -20.35 -0.32
N ILE A 8 2.11 -21.44 -0.62
CA ILE A 8 3.23 -21.45 -1.58
C ILE A 8 2.68 -21.82 -2.95
N GLU A 9 2.85 -20.94 -3.93
CA GLU A 9 2.33 -21.16 -5.30
C GLU A 9 3.30 -21.95 -6.18
N LYS A 10 4.61 -21.85 -5.91
CA LYS A 10 5.68 -22.48 -6.69
C LYS A 10 6.89 -22.80 -5.83
N GLY A 11 7.52 -23.93 -6.10
CA GLY A 11 8.72 -24.38 -5.40
C GLY A 11 8.44 -24.91 -3.99
N GLU A 12 9.50 -25.36 -3.34
CA GLU A 12 9.51 -25.74 -1.92
C GLU A 12 10.18 -24.63 -1.13
N VAL A 13 9.62 -24.32 0.04
CA VAL A 13 10.20 -23.32 0.93
C VAL A 13 11.17 -24.00 1.89
N THR A 14 12.33 -23.40 2.09
CA THR A 14 13.28 -23.87 3.09
C THR A 14 12.83 -23.49 4.49
N ALA A 15 13.33 -24.18 5.51
CA ALA A 15 13.04 -23.85 6.90
C ALA A 15 13.46 -22.42 7.27
N ASP A 16 14.60 -21.96 6.73
CA ASP A 16 15.13 -20.63 6.98
C ASP A 16 14.25 -19.53 6.36
N GLU A 17 13.71 -19.75 5.15
CA GLU A 17 12.79 -18.82 4.51
C GLU A 17 11.45 -18.73 5.25
N LEU A 18 10.91 -19.86 5.73
CA LEU A 18 9.72 -19.88 6.58
C LEU A 18 9.97 -19.12 7.89
N ALA A 19 11.13 -19.31 8.52
CA ALA A 19 11.50 -18.61 9.74
C ALA A 19 11.59 -17.09 9.49
N ALA A 20 12.23 -16.66 8.40
CA ALA A 20 12.33 -15.25 8.04
C ALA A 20 10.96 -14.60 7.81
N LEU A 21 10.07 -15.27 7.08
CA LEU A 21 8.69 -14.80 6.88
C LEU A 21 7.92 -14.70 8.21
N THR A 22 8.09 -15.69 9.08
CA THR A 22 7.45 -15.69 10.41
C THR A 22 7.92 -14.49 11.23
N VAL A 23 9.23 -14.24 11.29
CA VAL A 23 9.82 -13.07 11.98
C VAL A 23 9.27 -11.77 11.40
N LEU A 24 9.18 -11.66 10.08
CA LEU A 24 8.66 -10.46 9.41
C LEU A 24 7.19 -10.19 9.79
N LEU A 25 6.36 -11.24 9.77
CA LEU A 25 4.93 -11.13 10.11
C LEU A 25 4.72 -10.78 11.57
N LEU A 26 5.45 -11.42 12.49
CA LEU A 26 5.40 -11.11 13.92
C LEU A 26 5.87 -9.68 14.20
N SER A 27 6.95 -9.23 13.55
CA SER A 27 7.46 -7.86 13.69
C SER A 27 6.45 -6.83 13.21
N ARG A 28 5.74 -7.11 12.11
CA ARG A 28 4.67 -6.26 11.56
C ARG A 28 3.45 -6.22 12.48
N ALA A 29 3.06 -7.36 13.06
CA ALA A 29 1.94 -7.44 14.00
C ALA A 29 2.23 -6.71 15.31
N ALA A 30 3.48 -6.72 15.79
CA ALA A 30 3.90 -6.02 17.00
C ALA A 30 4.08 -4.50 16.80
N ALA A 31 4.25 -4.04 15.55
CA ALA A 31 4.43 -2.63 15.26
C ALA A 31 3.12 -1.86 15.52
N PRO A 32 3.17 -0.69 16.18
CA PRO A 32 1.99 0.15 16.34
C PRO A 32 1.44 0.53 14.96
N PRO A 33 0.11 0.69 14.82
CA PRO A 33 -0.49 1.09 13.55
C PRO A 33 0.20 2.38 13.11
N ARG A 34 0.97 2.28 12.02
CA ARG A 34 1.59 3.45 11.43
C ARG A 34 0.42 4.31 11.02
N THR A 35 0.24 5.46 11.68
CA THR A 35 -0.69 6.48 11.21
C THR A 35 -0.27 6.74 9.77
N THR A 36 -1.01 6.16 8.83
CA THR A 36 -1.01 6.63 7.46
C THR A 36 -1.50 8.04 7.65
N ALA A 37 -0.58 9.00 7.77
CA ALA A 37 -0.90 10.40 7.57
C ALA A 37 -1.72 10.34 6.30
N THR A 38 -3.02 10.64 6.43
CA THR A 38 -3.96 10.66 5.31
C THR A 38 -3.16 11.34 4.23
N ALA A 39 -2.87 10.63 3.14
CA ALA A 39 -2.17 11.24 2.04
C ALA A 39 -3.14 12.34 1.62
N THR A 40 -2.96 13.55 2.17
CA THR A 40 -3.66 14.74 1.76
C THR A 40 -3.33 14.74 0.30
N THR A 41 -4.31 14.38 -0.53
CA THR A 41 -4.16 14.33 -1.97
C THR A 41 -3.65 15.70 -2.33
N ALA A 42 -2.33 15.82 -2.49
CA ALA A 42 -1.74 17.06 -2.90
C ALA A 42 -2.46 17.33 -4.22
N PRO A 43 -3.14 18.47 -4.39
CA PRO A 43 -3.89 18.72 -5.59
C PRO A 43 -2.91 18.50 -6.74
N SER A 44 -3.24 17.59 -7.66
CA SER A 44 -2.39 17.15 -8.78
C SER A 44 -2.06 18.28 -9.77
N THR A 45 -2.43 19.51 -9.40
CA THR A 45 -2.43 20.73 -10.18
C THR A 45 -1.82 21.90 -9.42
N SER A 46 -0.99 21.69 -8.39
CA SER A 46 -0.30 22.79 -7.68
C SER A 46 0.58 23.67 -8.59
N TRP A 47 0.92 23.18 -9.80
CA TRP A 47 1.62 23.93 -10.85
C TRP A 47 0.68 24.69 -11.83
N ARG A 48 -0.64 24.51 -11.74
CA ARG A 48 -1.60 25.21 -12.59
C ARG A 48 -1.93 26.55 -11.96
N HIS A 49 -1.72 27.66 -12.68
CA HIS A 49 -2.29 28.95 -12.30
C HIS A 49 -3.82 28.90 -12.41
N ASP A 50 -4.53 29.27 -11.34
CA ASP A 50 -6.01 29.20 -11.19
C ASP A 50 -6.82 29.84 -12.33
N LYS A 51 -6.21 30.71 -13.14
CA LYS A 51 -6.91 31.51 -14.15
C LYS A 51 -6.99 30.89 -15.53
N TYR A 52 -6.37 29.73 -15.77
CA TYR A 52 -6.52 29.06 -17.07
C TYR A 52 -7.73 28.15 -17.08
N ARG A 53 -8.87 28.66 -17.58
CA ARG A 53 -10.05 27.85 -17.91
C ARG A 53 -9.99 27.53 -19.40
N ALA A 54 -9.83 26.26 -19.75
CA ALA A 54 -9.88 25.85 -21.15
C ALA A 54 -11.27 26.18 -21.73
N PRO A 55 -11.37 26.79 -22.93
CA PRO A 55 -12.64 27.24 -23.50
C PRO A 55 -13.66 26.12 -23.80
N HIS A 56 -13.27 24.86 -23.60
CA HIS A 56 -14.09 23.68 -23.87
C HIS A 56 -14.32 22.84 -22.59
N SER A 57 -14.02 23.38 -21.41
CA SER A 57 -14.21 22.63 -20.17
C SER A 57 -15.71 22.45 -19.89
N TRP A 58 -16.15 21.20 -19.87
CA TRP A 58 -17.50 20.79 -19.47
C TRP A 58 -17.76 20.89 -17.96
N GLN A 59 -16.72 21.10 -17.14
CA GLN A 59 -16.84 21.55 -15.74
C GLN A 59 -17.13 23.06 -15.67
N GLY A 60 -18.02 23.49 -16.58
CA GLY A 60 -18.69 24.77 -16.68
C GLY A 60 -19.58 24.99 -15.48
#